data_AF-X0ZW33-F1
#
_entry.id   AF-X0ZW33-F1
#
_cell.length_a   1.000
_cell.length_b   1.000
_cell.length_c   1.000
_cell.angle_alpha   90.00
_cell.angle_beta   90.00
_cell.angle_gamma   90.00
#
_symmetry.space_group_name_H-M   'P 1'
#
loop_
_entity.id
_entity.type
_entity.pdbx_description
1 polymer ?
#
loop_
_entity_poly.entity_id
_entity_poly.type
_entity_poly.pdbx_seq_one_letter_code
_entity_poly.pdbx_strand_id
1 'polypeptide(L)' 'MNIQFKKGVLELCALALLAKKNRYGYELVNEISKNISISEGTIYPLLRRLKNDGYVT' A
#
# COMPACT_ATOMS: atom_id res chain seq x y z
N MET A 1 8.58 7.71 -15.40
CA MET A 1 7.84 6.55 -14.84
C MET A 1 6.36 6.79 -15.00
N ASN A 2 5.62 5.91 -15.68
CA ASN A 2 4.17 6.04 -15.86
C ASN A 2 3.46 6.04 -14.50
N ILE A 3 2.53 6.97 -14.27
CA ILE A 3 1.80 7.11 -13.00
C ILE A 3 1.02 5.83 -12.67
N GLN A 4 0.48 5.15 -13.68
CA GLN A 4 -0.23 3.89 -13.49
C GLN A 4 0.70 2.78 -13.00
N PHE A 5 1.94 2.75 -13.50
CA PHE A 5 2.94 1.80 -13.04
C PHE A 5 3.27 2.01 -11.56
N LYS A 6 3.46 3.27 -11.11
CA LYS A 6 3.67 3.56 -9.69
C LYS A 6 2.52 3.10 -8.81
N LYS A 7 1.26 3.29 -9.25
CA LYS A 7 0.08 2.83 -8.52
C LYS A 7 0.05 1.30 -8.39
N GLY A 8 0.28 0.58 -9.48
CA GLY A 8 0.32 -0.88 -9.47
C GLY A 8 1.44 -1.43 -8.59
N VAL A 9 2.64 -0.86 -8.66
CA VAL A 9 3.75 -1.26 -7.78
C VAL A 9 3.40 -1.04 -6.31
N LEU A 10 2.80 0.10 -5.97
CA LEU A 10 2.44 0.41 -4.58
C LEU A 10 1.42 -0.57 -4.01
N GLU A 11 0.43 -0.94 -4.82
CA GLU A 11 -0.58 -1.94 -4.49
C GLU A 11 0.04 -3.31 -4.21
N LEU A 12 0.94 -3.76 -5.10
CA LEU A 12 1.68 -5.00 -4.91
C LEU A 12 2.55 -4.97 -3.65
N CYS A 13 3.23 -3.86 -3.37
CA CYS A 13 4.01 -3.71 -2.14
C CYS A 13 3.14 -3.83 -0.87
N ALA A 14 1.97 -3.18 -0.86
CA ALA A 14 1.06 -3.24 0.27
C ALA A 14 0.54 -4.67 0.50
N LEU A 15 0.07 -5.34 -0.55
CA LEU A 15 -0.40 -6.73 -0.47
C LEU A 15 0.72 -7.71 -0.07
N ALA A 16 1.92 -7.54 -0.61
CA ALA A 16 3.07 -8.39 -0.24
C ALA A 16 3.48 -8.24 1.24
N LEU A 17 3.34 -7.03 1.81
CA LEU A 17 3.62 -6.80 3.23
C LEU A 17 2.53 -7.37 4.14
N LEU A 18 1.27 -7.27 3.72
CA LEU A 18 0.11 -7.81 4.43
C LEU A 18 0.06 -9.34 4.37
N ALA A 19 0.49 -9.94 3.26
CA ALA A 19 0.61 -11.39 3.11
C ALA A 19 1.58 -12.03 4.11
N LYS A 20 2.57 -11.27 4.62
CA LYS A 20 3.52 -11.77 5.62
C LYS A 20 2.96 -11.74 7.04
N LYS A 21 2.20 -10.71 7.38
CA LYS A 21 1.52 -10.52 8.66
C LYS A 21 0.55 -9.35 8.59
N ASN A 22 -0.43 -9.34 9.49
CA ASN A 22 -1.27 -8.17 9.72
C ASN A 22 -0.40 -6.97 10.12
N ARG A 23 -0.71 -5.82 9.53
CA ARG A 23 -0.02 -4.55 9.76
C ARG A 23 -1.03 -3.41 9.79
N TYR A 24 -0.80 -2.44 10.65
CA TYR A 24 -1.55 -1.19 10.63
C TYR A 24 -1.11 -0.31 9.45
N GLY A 25 -1.99 0.62 9.05
CA GLY A 25 -1.73 1.51 7.92
C GLY A 25 -0.43 2.31 8.06
N TYR A 26 -0.13 2.81 9.26
CA TYR A 26 1.11 3.55 9.52
C TYR A 26 2.37 2.65 9.38
N GLU A 27 2.28 1.36 9.73
CA GLU A 27 3.40 0.42 9.54
C GLU A 27 3.67 0.19 8.06
N LEU A 28 2.62 0.12 7.23
CA LEU A 28 2.77 0.02 5.78
C LEU A 28 3.40 1.28 5.20
N VAL A 29 2.98 2.46 5.65
CA VAL A 29 3.62 3.73 5.25
C VAL A 29 5.10 3.69 5.60
N ASN A 30 5.45 3.33 6.84
CA ASN A 30 6.83 3.29 7.30
C ASN A 30 7.70 2.29 6.52
N GLU A 31 7.20 1.08 6.27
CA GLU A 31 7.97 0.06 5.54
C GLU A 31 8.15 0.41 4.06
N ILE A 32 7.10 0.90 3.41
CA ILE A 32 7.17 1.26 1.98
C ILE A 32 8.02 2.52 1.79
N SER A 33 7.93 3.51 2.70
CA SER A 33 8.69 4.76 2.66
C SER A 33 10.21 4.57 2.69
N LYS A 34 10.69 3.44 3.23
CA LYS A 34 12.13 3.10 3.23
C LYS A 34 12.72 2.94 1.83
N ASN A 35 11.90 2.49 0.88
CA ASN A 35 12.35 2.16 -0.49
C ASN A 35 11.66 3.02 -1.56
N ILE A 36 10.48 3.56 -1.27
CA ILE A 36 9.67 4.33 -2.20
C ILE A 36 9.17 5.58 -1.48
N SER A 37 9.49 6.77 -1.99
CA SER A 37 8.95 8.01 -1.44
C SER A 37 7.43 8.06 -1.64
N ILE A 38 6.69 7.90 -0.54
CA ILE A 38 5.22 7.92 -0.48
C ILE A 38 4.75 8.77 0.69
N SER A 39 3.52 9.27 0.60
CA SER A 39 2.84 9.95 1.71
C SER A 39 1.72 9.08 2.27
N GLU A 40 1.31 9.37 3.51
CA GLU A 40 0.10 8.79 4.12
C GLU A 40 -1.14 8.97 3.23
N GLY A 41 -1.26 10.14 2.59
CA GLY A 41 -2.32 10.45 1.64
C GLY A 41 -2.33 9.57 0.37
N THR A 42 -1.31 8.73 0.19
CA THR A 42 -1.27 7.73 -0.89
C THR A 42 -1.69 6.35 -0.38
N ILE A 43 -1.29 5.95 0.83
CA ILE A 43 -1.57 4.63 1.38
C ILE A 43 -3.01 4.48 1.84
N TYR A 44 -3.58 5.45 2.57
CA TYR A 44 -4.94 5.29 3.09
C TYR A 44 -6.00 5.16 1.98
N PRO A 45 -5.96 5.95 0.88
CA PRO A 45 -6.86 5.72 -0.26
C PRO A 45 -6.64 4.37 -0.95
N LEU A 46 -5.41 3.87 -1.00
CA LEU A 46 -5.11 2.53 -1.52
C LEU A 46 -5.73 1.45 -0.65
N LEU A 47 -5.54 1.51 0.67
CA LEU A 47 -6.13 0.54 1.61
C LEU A 47 -7.65 0.57 1.56
N ARG A 48 -8.26 1.76 1.42
CA ARG A 48 -9.70 1.90 1.25
C ARG A 48 -10.19 1.19 -0.01
N ARG A 49 -9.47 1.33 -1.14
CA ARG A 49 -9.78 0.60 -2.38
C ARG A 49 -9.65 -0.91 -2.20
N LEU A 50 -8.53 -1.38 -1.66
CA LEU A 50 -8.30 -2.81 -1.39
C LEU A 50 -9.39 -3.40 -0.49
N LYS A 51 -9.87 -2.64 0.49
CA LYS A 51 -10.99 -3.04 1.35
C LYS A 51 -12.30 -3.12 0.58
N ASN A 52 -12.61 -2.11 -0.24
CA ASN A 52 -13.80 -2.11 -1.09
C ASN A 52 -13.80 -3.28 -2.09
N ASP A 53 -12.63 -3.65 -2.58
CA ASP A 53 -12.43 -4.76 -3.51
C ASP A 53 -12.39 -6.14 -2.81
N GLY A 54 -12.43 -6.17 -1.47
CA GLY A 54 -12.48 -7.40 -0.67
C GLY A 54 -11.13 -8.10 -0.47
N TYR A 55 -10.01 -7.45 -0.79
CA TYR A 55 -8.67 -8.02 -0.59
C TYR A 55 -8.16 -7.92 0.85
N VAL A 56 -8.68 -6.95 1.62
CA VAL A 56 -8.32 -6.71 3.02
C VAL A 56 -9.55 -6.37 3.84
N THR A 57 -9.48 -6.48 5.16
CA THR A 57 -10.60 -6.24 6.09
C THR A 57 -10.35 -5.06 7.02
#